data_AF-A0A661EZL7-F1
#
_entry.id   AF-A0A661EZL7-F1
#
_cell.length_a   1.000
_cell.length_b   1.000
_cell.length_c   1.000
_cell.angle_alpha   90.00
_cell.angle_beta   90.00
_cell.angle_gamma   90.00
#
_symmetry.space_group_name_H-M   'P 1'
#
loop_
_entity.id
_entity.type
_entity.pdbx_description
1 polymer ?
#
loop_
_entity_poly.entity_id
_entity_poly.type
_entity_poly.pdbx_seq_one_letter_code
_entity_poly.pdbx_strand_id
1 'polypeptide(L)'
;KAEKIDRGVINVMSAFRNSFVIAKSLGIPWIKLFLGALTTGPAKMMILARSANASAALDLAIEEGDCEEGIHVVGQVQGRIKDTPTVAEVMARVIAEAKAVKSGFS
;
A
#
# COMPACT_ATOMS: atom_id res chain seq x y z
N LYS A 1 4.63 -22.45 -14.12
CA LYS A 1 5.59 -21.66 -14.93
C LYS A 1 6.47 -20.72 -14.06
N ALA A 2 6.69 -21.04 -12.79
CA ALA A 2 7.56 -20.30 -11.86
C ALA A 2 8.85 -21.07 -11.47
N GLU A 3 8.98 -22.31 -11.92
CA GLU A 3 10.03 -23.25 -11.48
C GLU A 3 11.26 -23.29 -12.42
N LYS A 4 11.20 -22.60 -13.57
CA LYS A 4 12.31 -22.58 -14.57
C LYS A 4 13.29 -21.42 -14.41
N ILE A 5 13.16 -20.60 -13.35
CA ILE A 5 14.06 -19.47 -13.10
C ILE A 5 15.27 -19.89 -12.24
N ASP A 6 15.21 -21.05 -11.57
CA ASP A 6 16.19 -21.47 -10.57
C ASP A 6 17.44 -22.20 -11.12
N ARG A 7 17.65 -22.20 -12.45
CA ARG A 7 18.84 -22.81 -13.09
C ARG A 7 19.47 -21.98 -14.21
N GLY A 8 19.12 -20.71 -14.31
CA GLY A 8 19.86 -19.77 -15.13
C GLY A 8 20.97 -19.17 -14.29
N VAL A 9 22.24 -19.32 -14.72
CA VAL A 9 23.39 -18.62 -14.16
C VAL A 9 22.94 -17.20 -13.80
N ILE A 10 22.97 -16.84 -12.51
CA ILE A 10 22.64 -15.48 -12.07
C ILE A 10 23.60 -14.59 -12.86
N ASN A 11 23.09 -13.92 -13.89
CA ASN A 11 23.91 -13.05 -14.69
C ASN A 11 24.17 -11.83 -13.83
N VAL A 12 25.32 -11.84 -13.14
CA VAL A 12 25.72 -10.82 -12.18
C VAL A 12 25.61 -9.42 -12.79
N MET A 13 25.86 -9.30 -14.10
CA MET A 13 25.70 -8.04 -14.84
C MET A 13 24.22 -7.61 -14.97
N SER A 14 23.30 -8.55 -15.24
CA SER A 14 21.87 -8.23 -15.28
C SER A 14 21.29 -7.98 -13.89
N ALA A 15 21.75 -8.70 -12.87
CA ALA A 15 21.40 -8.47 -11.48
C ALA A 15 21.86 -7.07 -11.00
N PHE A 16 23.07 -6.67 -11.37
CA PHE A 16 23.61 -5.34 -11.08
C PHE A 16 22.79 -4.25 -11.77
N ARG A 17 22.54 -4.36 -13.09
CA ARG A 17 21.71 -3.39 -13.82
C ARG A 17 20.28 -3.31 -13.25
N ASN A 18 19.69 -4.45 -12.91
CA ASN A 18 18.36 -4.49 -12.31
C ASN A 18 18.35 -3.84 -10.91
N SER A 19 19.42 -3.97 -10.13
CA SER A 19 19.51 -3.31 -8.82
C SER A 19 19.53 -1.77 -8.92
N PHE A 20 20.09 -1.19 -9.99
CA PHE A 20 19.98 0.25 -10.27
C PHE A 20 18.58 0.67 -10.67
N VAL A 21 17.89 -0.14 -11.48
CA VAL A 21 16.49 0.11 -11.86
C VAL A 21 15.60 0.06 -10.61
N ILE A 22 15.83 -0.91 -9.73
CA ILE A 22 15.11 -1.05 -8.46
C ILE A 22 15.39 0.16 -7.56
N ALA A 23 16.66 0.56 -7.37
CA ALA A 23 17.01 1.75 -6.61
C ALA A 23 16.29 3.01 -7.11
N LYS A 24 16.24 3.19 -8.44
CA LYS A 24 15.54 4.30 -9.09
C LYS A 24 14.02 4.25 -8.87
N SER A 25 13.40 3.08 -8.98
CA SER A 25 11.96 2.90 -8.72
C SER A 25 11.55 3.08 -7.26
N LEU A 26 12.51 2.95 -6.34
CA LEU A 26 12.31 3.13 -4.91
C LEU A 26 12.70 4.54 -4.43
N GLY A 27 13.18 5.41 -5.32
CA GLY A 27 13.62 6.76 -4.97
C GLY A 27 14.81 6.84 -4.00
N ILE A 28 15.55 5.75 -3.79
CA ILE A 28 16.66 5.68 -2.82
C ILE A 28 18.02 5.50 -3.50
N PRO A 29 19.11 6.07 -2.94
CA PRO A 29 20.45 5.87 -3.47
C PRO A 29 20.85 4.39 -3.54
N TRP A 30 21.41 3.97 -4.67
CA TRP A 30 21.81 2.58 -4.91
C TRP A 30 22.76 2.02 -3.84
N ILE A 31 23.65 2.85 -3.30
CA ILE A 31 24.61 2.45 -2.26
C ILE A 31 23.88 2.03 -0.96
N LYS A 32 22.82 2.75 -0.58
CA LYS A 32 22.01 2.40 0.60
C LYS A 32 21.23 1.11 0.37
N LEU A 33 20.71 0.92 -0.84
CA LEU A 33 20.05 -0.33 -1.26
C LEU A 33 21.01 -1.53 -1.16
N PHE A 34 22.22 -1.38 -1.66
CA PHE A 34 23.25 -2.41 -1.67
C PHE A 34 23.71 -2.76 -0.24
N LEU A 35 24.02 -1.76 0.58
CA LEU A 35 24.40 -1.97 1.99
C LEU A 35 23.27 -2.66 2.77
N GLY A 36 22.03 -2.21 2.61
CA GLY A 36 20.88 -2.83 3.26
C GLY A 36 20.60 -4.25 2.79
N ALA A 37 20.84 -4.54 1.50
CA ALA A 37 20.74 -5.90 0.97
C ALA A 37 21.83 -6.82 1.51
N LEU A 38 23.04 -6.31 1.79
CA LEU A 38 24.12 -7.06 2.41
C LEU A 38 23.87 -7.36 3.90
N THR A 39 23.29 -6.41 4.65
CA THR A 39 23.02 -6.60 6.08
C THR A 39 21.79 -7.44 6.37
N THR A 40 20.71 -7.24 5.58
CA THR A 40 19.37 -7.74 5.90
C THR A 40 18.92 -8.81 4.91
N GLY A 41 19.64 -8.99 3.80
CA GLY A 41 19.32 -9.90 2.71
C GLY A 41 18.42 -9.24 1.65
N PRO A 42 18.59 -9.58 0.36
CA PRO A 42 17.89 -8.92 -0.76
C PRO A 42 16.36 -9.09 -0.72
N ALA A 43 15.87 -10.25 -0.25
CA ALA A 43 14.43 -10.52 -0.17
C ALA A 43 13.72 -9.62 0.86
N LYS A 44 14.31 -9.47 2.06
CA LYS A 44 13.76 -8.61 3.12
C LYS A 44 13.82 -7.14 2.73
N MET A 45 14.93 -6.73 2.10
CA MET A 45 15.08 -5.37 1.58
C MET A 45 13.96 -5.06 0.56
N MET A 46 13.68 -5.97 -0.38
CA MET A 46 12.62 -5.75 -1.37
C MET A 46 11.23 -5.58 -0.74
N ILE A 47 10.92 -6.34 0.31
CA ILE A 47 9.65 -6.20 1.05
C ILE A 47 9.59 -4.82 1.73
N LEU A 48 10.67 -4.42 2.40
CA LEU A 48 10.75 -3.11 3.06
C LEU A 48 10.55 -1.97 2.06
N ALA A 49 11.19 -2.07 0.90
CA ALA A 49 11.12 -1.05 -0.13
C ALA A 49 9.72 -0.96 -0.77
N ARG A 50 9.06 -2.10 -0.99
CA ARG A 50 7.64 -2.13 -1.40
C ARG A 50 6.73 -1.51 -0.35
N SER A 51 6.99 -1.77 0.93
CA SER A 51 6.24 -1.17 2.02
C SER A 51 6.41 0.35 2.06
N ALA A 52 7.63 0.85 1.86
CA ALA A 52 7.89 2.29 1.84
C ALA A 52 7.17 2.98 0.67
N ASN A 53 7.20 2.39 -0.53
CA ASN A 53 6.44 2.91 -1.67
C ASN A 53 4.92 2.87 -1.42
N ALA A 54 4.41 1.82 -0.76
CA ALA A 54 3.00 1.76 -0.40
C ALA A 54 2.63 2.87 0.59
N SER A 55 3.46 3.12 1.61
CA SER A 55 3.26 4.24 2.54
C SER A 55 3.24 5.59 1.83
N ALA A 56 4.20 5.86 0.93
CA ALA A 56 4.21 7.10 0.17
C ALA A 56 2.96 7.29 -0.71
N ALA A 57 2.45 6.21 -1.31
CA ALA A 57 1.22 6.25 -2.09
C ALA A 57 -0.04 6.46 -1.22
N LEU A 58 -0.03 6.01 0.04
CA LEU A 58 -1.08 6.30 1.01
C LEU A 58 -1.04 7.78 1.43
N ASP A 59 0.14 8.32 1.69
CA ASP A 59 0.31 9.71 2.10
C ASP A 59 -0.16 10.67 0.99
N LEU A 60 0.16 10.38 -0.28
CA LEU A 60 -0.37 11.12 -1.44
C LEU A 60 -1.91 11.15 -1.47
N ALA A 61 -2.56 10.03 -1.16
CA ALA A 61 -4.02 9.96 -1.12
C ALA A 61 -4.62 10.71 0.09
N ILE A 62 -3.99 10.59 1.26
CA ILE A 62 -4.55 11.07 2.54
C ILE A 62 -4.25 12.55 2.78
N GLU A 63 -3.01 12.98 2.55
CA GLU A 63 -2.57 14.35 2.85
C GLU A 63 -2.77 15.28 1.66
N GLU A 64 -2.43 14.84 0.45
CA GLU A 64 -2.50 15.67 -0.76
C GLU A 64 -3.83 15.52 -1.50
N GLY A 65 -4.61 14.49 -1.18
CA GLY A 65 -5.90 14.23 -1.84
C GLY A 65 -5.75 13.81 -3.30
N ASP A 66 -4.60 13.24 -3.69
CA ASP A 66 -4.33 12.80 -5.05
C ASP A 66 -5.18 11.57 -5.40
N CYS A 67 -6.13 11.73 -6.32
CA CYS A 67 -7.04 10.68 -6.77
C CYS A 67 -6.51 9.86 -7.95
N GLU A 68 -5.41 10.27 -8.58
CA GLU A 68 -4.85 9.63 -9.77
C GLU A 68 -3.68 8.70 -9.42
N GLU A 69 -2.72 9.19 -8.62
CA GLU A 69 -1.50 8.45 -8.25
C GLU A 69 -1.55 7.90 -6.81
N GLY A 70 -2.43 8.44 -5.97
CA GLY A 70 -2.62 8.02 -4.58
C GLY A 70 -3.39 6.70 -4.43
N ILE A 71 -3.05 5.92 -3.40
CA ILE A 71 -3.80 4.71 -3.04
C ILE A 71 -4.82 5.04 -1.94
N HIS A 72 -6.10 5.10 -2.32
CA HIS A 72 -7.21 5.33 -1.39
C HIS A 72 -7.71 4.00 -0.79
N VAL A 73 -7.41 3.74 0.48
CA VAL A 73 -7.83 2.50 1.16
C VAL A 73 -9.26 2.63 1.64
N VAL A 74 -10.19 2.07 0.87
CA VAL A 74 -11.62 2.23 1.11
C VAL A 74 -12.37 0.90 0.99
N GLY A 75 -13.41 0.74 1.80
CA GLY A 75 -14.28 -0.42 1.73
C GLY A 75 -15.37 -0.26 0.68
N GLN A 76 -15.98 -1.37 0.25
CA GLN A 76 -17.12 -1.36 -0.69
C GLN A 76 -18.29 -0.49 -0.20
N VAL A 77 -18.42 -0.30 1.12
CA VAL A 77 -19.43 0.56 1.75
C VAL A 77 -19.35 2.02 1.30
N GLN A 78 -18.21 2.50 0.79
CA GLN A 78 -18.06 3.87 0.29
C GLN A 78 -19.12 4.23 -0.75
N GLY A 79 -19.55 3.29 -1.60
CA GLY A 79 -20.60 3.55 -2.59
C GLY A 79 -21.97 3.92 -1.99
N ARG A 80 -22.16 3.74 -0.68
CA ARG A 80 -23.35 4.11 0.11
C ARG A 80 -23.19 5.43 0.86
N ILE A 81 -21.96 5.93 1.03
CA ILE A 81 -21.72 7.23 1.68
C ILE A 81 -22.07 8.34 0.67
N LYS A 82 -22.91 9.29 1.08
CA LYS A 82 -23.44 10.37 0.21
C LYS A 82 -23.26 11.77 0.79
N ASP A 83 -22.78 11.87 2.01
CA ASP A 83 -22.60 13.11 2.74
C ASP A 83 -21.37 13.02 3.66
N THR A 84 -21.01 14.16 4.25
CA THR A 84 -19.87 14.28 5.18
C THR A 84 -20.37 14.81 6.53
N PRO A 85 -21.05 13.97 7.33
CA PRO A 85 -21.55 14.34 8.65
C PRO A 85 -20.41 14.48 9.68
N THR A 86 -20.70 15.17 10.77
CA THR A 86 -19.83 15.14 11.97
C THR A 86 -19.85 13.76 12.61
N VAL A 87 -18.81 13.44 13.40
CA VAL A 87 -18.75 12.18 14.16
C VAL A 87 -19.99 11.98 15.05
N ALA A 88 -20.48 13.06 15.69
CA ALA A 88 -21.66 12.98 16.54
C ALA A 88 -22.93 12.58 15.76
N GLU A 89 -23.11 13.15 14.56
CA GLU A 89 -24.24 12.82 13.69
C GLU A 89 -24.15 11.38 13.18
N VAL A 90 -22.97 10.90 12.78
CA VAL A 90 -22.76 9.50 12.39
C VAL A 90 -23.23 8.56 13.49
N MET A 91 -22.75 8.79 14.72
CA MET A 91 -23.09 7.94 15.86
C MET A 91 -24.60 7.98 16.16
N ALA A 92 -25.20 9.17 16.14
CA ALA A 92 -26.63 9.33 16.37
C ALA A 92 -27.49 8.61 15.32
N ARG A 93 -27.16 8.75 14.03
CA ARG A 93 -27.88 8.11 12.92
C ARG A 93 -27.79 6.59 12.99
N VAL A 94 -26.58 6.05 13.19
CA VAL A 94 -26.36 4.59 13.29
C VAL A 94 -27.15 3.97 14.44
N ILE A 95 -27.16 4.61 15.62
CA ILE A 95 -27.91 4.11 16.78
C ILE A 95 -29.42 4.19 16.54
N ALA A 96 -29.90 5.26 15.91
CA ALA A 96 -31.32 5.42 15.60
C ALA A 96 -31.80 4.36 14.61
N GLU A 97 -31.04 4.11 13.53
CA GLU A 97 -31.34 3.06 12.56
C GLU A 97 -31.34 1.67 13.19
N ALA A 98 -30.34 1.35 14.02
CA ALA A 98 -30.27 0.07 14.72
C ALA A 98 -31.48 -0.17 15.63
N LYS A 99 -31.96 0.87 16.34
CA LYS A 99 -33.17 0.79 17.17
C LYS A 99 -34.43 0.57 16.33
N ALA A 100 -34.58 1.32 15.24
CA ALA A 100 -35.74 1.20 14.35
C ALA A 100 -35.84 -0.21 13.74
N VAL A 101 -34.70 -0.75 13.29
CA VAL A 101 -34.61 -2.12 12.78
C VAL A 101 -34.97 -3.13 13.88
N LYS A 102 -34.42 -2.99 15.09
CA LYS A 102 -34.75 -3.88 16.22
C LYS A 102 -36.24 -3.87 16.55
N SER A 103 -36.89 -2.71 16.58
CA SER A 103 -38.33 -2.61 16.86
C SER A 103 -39.22 -3.17 15.75
N GLY A 104 -38.75 -3.18 14.49
CA GLY A 104 -39.49 -3.79 13.38
C GLY A 104 -39.43 -5.32 13.37
N PHE A 105 -38.49 -5.92 14.12
CA PHE A 105 -38.33 -7.37 14.27
C PHE A 105 -38.96 -7.95 15.55
N SER A 106 -39.47 -7.11 16.46
CA SER A 106 -40.17 -7.50 17.70
C SER A 106 -41.67 -7.28 17.56
#